data_AF-A0A9E0LFW5-F1
#
_entry.id   AF-A0A9E0LFW5-F1
#
_cell.length_a   1.000
_cell.length_b   1.000
_cell.length_c   1.000
_cell.angle_alpha   90.00
_cell.angle_beta   90.00
_cell.angle_gamma   90.00
#
_symmetry.space_group_name_H-M   'P 1'
#
loop_
_entity.id
_entity.type
_entity.pdbx_description
1 polymer ?
#
loop_
_entity_poly.entity_id
_entity_poly.type
_entity_poly.pdbx_seq_one_letter_code
_entity_poly.pdbx_strand_id
1 'polypeptide(L)'
;MHKEKHYAAKSIQILPGNPTATAIHQILTWALENLDKQVEVIWPSATKGSEYKLTAHADPMGGDPQWKLIASNAGQGSLLWEFTSCDSLLVFNRIEASLNDREGNQHSTTQAATQEEQAEEKAFFYIPEALTKQRATIPIPLVGGDNSLNRSSGTVLNGDLAFVQIGALLQSIALAKMTGRLEIQSELGAAEVFFIDGQPIHATSPAAKGPECIYELITWKDGRFFFQPKVMTKHKTISDPLDSLIIQGAQIFDKQNFLKNSGFKIDAVMVKTQRIVDEADLRKLLKPAIPVDFVAQRRFYDAIDDRLSTEEIVAKLGYARSLWVPIVCNMLSCGLAAFTKPAKKGNSSLPTLEPKTVDSAAIQSVIMQLRRGDTGMFNFPAFLYFLEQEYFRGHRSGSPISVIVFEMRVKSGPNGSIREPLPIGALREAVLRISQAKRHNDLLAHYEAFDYALLCPDTKGEGARVFAKRLMVSLMKSPLSTGVDERTLSLSFGAACVPEDFLELGLLLSAAEAAKGHSLSSEEPVVLYRDLLPKAT
;
A
#
# COMPACT_ATOMS: atom_id res chain seq x y z
N MET A 1 22.81 33.71 -9.44
CA MET A 1 21.69 34.34 -10.18
C MET A 1 20.66 33.27 -10.52
N HIS A 2 19.60 33.14 -9.73
CA HIS A 2 18.41 32.44 -10.22
C HIS A 2 17.75 33.33 -11.27
N LYS A 3 17.55 32.83 -12.48
CA LYS A 3 16.67 33.49 -13.45
C LYS A 3 15.24 33.28 -12.99
N GLU A 4 14.49 34.35 -12.77
CA GLU A 4 13.04 34.25 -12.67
C GLU A 4 12.50 33.66 -13.97
N LYS A 5 11.82 32.52 -13.89
CA LYS A 5 11.03 32.00 -14.99
C LYS A 5 9.75 32.83 -15.04
N HIS A 6 9.58 33.64 -16.08
CA HIS A 6 8.29 34.29 -16.34
C HIS A 6 7.30 33.25 -16.88
N TYR A 7 6.34 32.86 -16.05
CA TYR A 7 5.22 32.04 -16.45
C TYR A 7 4.10 32.93 -17.03
N ALA A 8 3.33 32.41 -17.98
CA ALA A 8 2.26 33.16 -18.62
C ALA A 8 1.00 33.18 -17.72
N ALA A 9 0.86 34.23 -16.90
CA ALA A 9 -0.36 34.47 -16.12
C ALA A 9 -1.58 34.61 -17.03
N LYS A 10 -2.67 33.88 -16.73
CA LYS A 10 -3.92 33.96 -17.51
C LYS A 10 -5.22 33.92 -16.72
N SER A 11 -5.14 33.94 -15.39
CA SER A 11 -6.29 34.00 -14.50
C SER A 11 -5.97 34.93 -13.34
N ILE A 12 -6.39 36.19 -13.47
CA ILE A 12 -6.45 37.15 -12.36
C ILE A 12 -7.88 37.10 -11.82
N GLN A 13 -8.08 36.55 -10.63
CA GLN A 13 -9.34 36.72 -9.89
C GLN A 13 -9.24 37.94 -8.99
N ILE A 14 -10.29 38.77 -8.98
CA ILE A 14 -10.41 39.91 -8.06
C ILE A 14 -11.45 39.52 -7.01
N LEU A 15 -11.03 39.43 -5.74
CA LEU A 15 -11.94 39.17 -4.62
C LEU A 15 -12.44 40.48 -4.02
N PRO A 16 -13.68 40.53 -3.50
CA PRO A 16 -14.25 41.73 -2.88
C PRO A 16 -13.63 42.08 -1.52
N GLY A 17 -12.84 41.17 -0.93
CA GLY A 17 -12.17 41.32 0.37
C GLY A 17 -11.23 40.14 0.62
N ASN A 18 -10.82 39.94 1.88
CA ASN A 18 -9.88 38.90 2.27
C ASN A 18 -10.36 37.49 1.85
N PRO A 19 -9.46 36.62 1.36
CA PRO A 19 -9.82 35.27 0.93
C PRO A 19 -10.18 34.38 2.13
N THR A 20 -11.30 33.67 2.03
CA THR A 20 -11.68 32.64 3.01
C THR A 20 -10.81 31.38 2.87
N ALA A 21 -10.81 30.52 3.89
CA ALA A 21 -10.15 29.22 3.81
C ALA A 21 -10.63 28.39 2.60
N THR A 22 -11.94 28.42 2.30
CA THR A 22 -12.54 27.79 1.11
C THR A 22 -12.01 28.38 -0.19
N ALA A 23 -11.87 29.71 -0.29
CA ALA A 23 -11.31 30.36 -1.47
C ALA A 23 -9.84 29.95 -1.70
N ILE A 24 -9.03 29.82 -0.64
CA ILE A 24 -7.63 29.39 -0.76
C ILE A 24 -7.53 27.93 -1.18
N HIS A 25 -8.43 27.08 -0.70
CA HIS A 25 -8.53 25.71 -1.16
C HIS A 25 -8.88 25.64 -2.66
N GLN A 26 -9.83 26.45 -3.13
CA GLN A 26 -10.15 26.57 -4.56
C GLN A 26 -8.95 27.06 -5.40
N ILE A 27 -8.18 28.04 -4.91
CA ILE A 27 -6.96 28.53 -5.57
C ILE A 27 -5.90 27.43 -5.66
N LEU A 28 -5.72 26.63 -4.60
CA LEU A 28 -4.82 25.48 -4.58
C LEU A 28 -5.20 24.45 -5.65
N THR A 29 -6.47 24.03 -5.68
CA THR A 29 -7.00 23.08 -6.67
C THR A 29 -6.77 23.60 -8.09
N TRP A 30 -7.09 24.87 -8.36
CA TRP A 30 -6.92 25.45 -9.69
C TRP A 30 -5.45 25.51 -10.15
N ALA A 31 -4.52 25.81 -9.23
CA ALA A 31 -3.09 25.81 -9.51
C ALA A 31 -2.55 24.40 -9.85
N LEU A 32 -3.08 23.36 -9.20
CA LEU A 32 -2.73 21.96 -9.47
C LEU A 32 -3.34 21.42 -10.77
N GLU A 33 -4.52 21.89 -11.15
CA GLU A 33 -5.11 21.60 -12.46
C GLU A 33 -4.31 22.27 -13.60
N ASN A 34 -3.51 23.30 -13.30
CA ASN A 34 -2.81 24.13 -14.28
C ASN A 34 -1.29 24.16 -14.04
N LEU A 35 -0.65 22.98 -14.05
CA LEU A 35 0.75 22.75 -13.64
C LEU A 35 1.86 23.60 -14.31
N ASP A 36 1.59 24.34 -15.39
CA ASP A 36 2.55 25.24 -16.05
C ASP A 36 2.16 26.74 -15.96
N LYS A 37 1.16 27.08 -15.12
CA LYS A 37 0.59 28.43 -15.03
C LYS A 37 0.60 28.95 -13.59
N GLN A 38 0.83 30.24 -13.47
CA GLN A 38 0.66 30.96 -12.21
C GLN A 38 -0.79 31.46 -12.12
N VAL A 39 -1.50 31.04 -11.07
CA VAL A 39 -2.79 31.60 -10.67
C VAL A 39 -2.51 32.87 -9.87
N GLU A 40 -3.19 33.97 -10.20
CA GLU A 40 -3.05 35.24 -9.48
C GLU A 40 -4.41 35.67 -8.90
N VAL A 41 -4.42 36.09 -7.64
CA VAL A 41 -5.63 36.58 -6.95
C VAL A 41 -5.31 37.89 -6.25
N ILE A 42 -6.13 38.90 -6.49
CA ILE A 42 -5.94 40.27 -6.01
C ILE A 42 -7.16 40.69 -5.18
N TRP A 43 -6.94 41.39 -4.05
CA TRP A 43 -8.01 41.96 -3.24
C TRP A 43 -7.58 43.28 -2.57
N PRO A 44 -8.51 44.19 -2.25
CA PRO A 44 -8.18 45.46 -1.60
C PRO A 44 -7.67 45.24 -0.16
N SER A 45 -6.73 46.08 0.26
CA SER A 45 -6.33 46.24 1.68
C SER A 45 -7.30 47.18 2.40
N ALA A 46 -7.32 47.14 3.74
CA ALA A 46 -7.97 48.17 4.55
C ALA A 46 -7.44 49.59 4.26
N THR A 47 -6.19 49.72 3.77
CA THR A 47 -5.61 51.00 3.37
C THR A 47 -6.04 51.38 1.95
N LYS A 48 -6.77 52.50 1.81
CA LYS A 48 -7.26 52.99 0.51
C LYS A 48 -6.11 53.23 -0.48
N GLY A 49 -6.13 52.53 -1.62
CA GLY A 49 -5.05 52.58 -2.62
C GLY A 49 -3.92 51.58 -2.39
N SER A 50 -4.09 50.65 -1.45
CA SER A 50 -3.28 49.44 -1.31
C SER A 50 -4.08 48.18 -1.66
N GLU A 51 -3.41 47.17 -2.16
CA GLU A 51 -3.97 45.89 -2.57
C GLU A 51 -3.02 44.75 -2.20
N TYR A 52 -3.56 43.57 -1.94
CA TYR A 52 -2.81 42.34 -1.80
C TYR A 52 -2.93 41.52 -3.07
N LYS A 53 -1.82 40.88 -3.47
CA LYS A 53 -1.77 39.89 -4.53
C LYS A 53 -1.18 38.59 -3.97
N LEU A 54 -1.98 37.54 -3.97
CA LEU A 54 -1.52 36.16 -3.79
C LEU A 54 -1.28 35.54 -5.16
N THR A 55 -0.22 34.77 -5.29
CA THR A 55 0.01 33.93 -6.46
C THR A 55 0.31 32.50 -6.05
N ALA A 56 -0.16 31.53 -6.83
CA ALA A 56 0.02 30.10 -6.61
C ALA A 56 0.52 29.43 -7.91
N HIS A 57 1.48 28.52 -7.79
CA HIS A 57 2.08 27.81 -8.93
C HIS A 57 2.49 26.39 -8.51
N ALA A 58 1.86 25.36 -9.09
CA ALA A 58 2.30 23.96 -8.98
C ALA A 58 3.37 23.66 -10.06
N ASP A 59 4.21 22.65 -9.87
CA ASP A 59 5.25 22.25 -10.85
C ASP A 59 4.81 20.95 -11.56
N PRO A 60 4.97 20.78 -12.89
CA PRO A 60 4.59 19.55 -13.58
C PRO A 60 5.40 18.33 -13.15
N MET A 61 6.59 18.54 -12.58
CA MET A 61 7.45 17.47 -12.03
C MET A 61 7.04 17.05 -10.61
N GLY A 62 5.99 17.65 -10.06
CA GLY A 62 5.45 17.36 -8.73
C GLY A 62 6.13 18.14 -7.61
N GLY A 63 5.63 17.93 -6.40
CA GLY A 63 6.09 18.61 -5.18
C GLY A 63 4.99 19.49 -4.55
N ASP A 64 5.41 20.50 -3.80
CA ASP A 64 4.48 21.43 -3.13
C ASP A 64 4.34 22.73 -3.91
N PRO A 65 3.09 23.21 -4.16
CA PRO A 65 2.86 24.48 -4.83
C PRO A 65 3.56 25.66 -4.16
N GLN A 66 4.12 26.53 -5.00
CA GLN A 66 4.78 27.77 -4.59
C GLN A 66 3.74 28.87 -4.47
N TRP A 67 3.65 29.46 -3.27
CA TRP A 67 2.81 30.59 -2.95
C TRP A 67 3.65 31.83 -2.73
N LYS A 68 3.19 32.97 -3.24
CA LYS A 68 3.80 34.29 -2.96
C LYS A 68 2.71 35.27 -2.58
N LEU A 69 2.84 35.92 -1.43
CA LEU A 69 1.99 37.05 -1.05
C LEU A 69 2.77 38.36 -1.24
N ILE A 70 2.17 39.30 -1.93
CA ILE A 70 2.72 40.64 -2.22
C ILE A 70 1.67 41.65 -1.75
N ALA A 71 2.10 42.73 -1.08
CA ALA A 71 1.23 43.89 -0.88
C ALA A 71 1.77 45.07 -1.68
N SER A 72 0.92 45.67 -2.50
CA SER A 72 1.17 46.86 -3.29
C SER A 72 0.56 48.07 -2.59
N ASN A 73 1.34 49.14 -2.45
CA ASN A 73 0.85 50.44 -1.96
C ASN A 73 1.19 51.49 -3.02
N ALA A 74 0.18 52.21 -3.53
CA ALA A 74 0.33 53.18 -4.62
C ALA A 74 1.08 52.64 -5.86
N GLY A 75 0.93 51.34 -6.15
CA GLY A 75 1.57 50.64 -7.27
C GLY A 75 2.97 50.09 -6.99
N GLN A 76 3.54 50.33 -5.80
CA GLN A 76 4.85 49.76 -5.42
C GLN A 76 4.65 48.48 -4.61
N GLY A 77 4.95 47.34 -5.23
CA GLY A 77 4.83 46.01 -4.63
C GLY A 77 5.95 45.66 -3.64
N SER A 78 5.56 45.18 -2.45
CA SER A 78 6.44 44.57 -1.46
C SER A 78 6.11 43.08 -1.29
N LEU A 79 7.09 42.20 -1.53
CA LEU A 79 6.96 40.78 -1.26
C LEU A 79 6.89 40.55 0.27
N LEU A 80 5.81 39.95 0.75
CA LEU A 80 5.63 39.62 2.16
C LEU A 80 6.32 38.31 2.52
N TRP A 81 6.09 37.28 1.70
CA TRP A 81 6.74 35.99 1.83
C TRP A 81 6.58 35.17 0.55
N GLU A 82 7.51 34.23 0.38
CA GLU A 82 7.33 33.05 -0.47
C GLU A 82 7.21 31.83 0.45
N PHE A 83 6.33 30.89 0.10
CA PHE A 83 6.04 29.73 0.92
C PHE A 83 5.64 28.54 0.06
N THR A 84 6.12 27.34 0.38
CA THR A 84 5.80 26.11 -0.36
C THR A 84 4.93 25.21 0.50
N SER A 85 3.72 24.90 0.03
CA SER A 85 2.78 24.04 0.76
C SER A 85 1.61 23.58 -0.12
N CYS A 86 1.15 22.35 0.09
CA CYS A 86 -0.16 21.88 -0.37
C CYS A 86 -1.26 21.96 0.73
N ASP A 87 -0.95 22.54 1.90
CA ASP A 87 -1.91 22.78 2.98
C ASP A 87 -2.51 24.19 2.83
N SER A 88 -3.77 24.25 2.35
CA SER A 88 -4.51 25.49 2.16
C SER A 88 -4.83 26.22 3.47
N LEU A 89 -4.95 25.50 4.59
CA LEU A 89 -5.20 26.08 5.91
C LEU A 89 -3.93 26.75 6.47
N LEU A 90 -2.76 26.15 6.22
CA LEU A 90 -1.47 26.76 6.56
C LEU A 90 -1.20 28.03 5.76
N VAL A 91 -1.60 28.06 4.48
CA VAL A 91 -1.55 29.27 3.64
C VAL A 91 -2.52 30.33 4.15
N PHE A 92 -3.77 29.96 4.49
CA PHE A 92 -4.76 30.86 5.10
C PHE A 92 -4.24 31.51 6.40
N ASN A 93 -3.79 30.69 7.36
CA ASN A 93 -3.25 31.19 8.63
C ASN A 93 -2.03 32.12 8.43
N ARG A 94 -1.24 31.90 7.37
CA ARG A 94 -0.09 32.76 7.03
C ARG A 94 -0.53 34.09 6.41
N ILE A 95 -1.60 34.10 5.60
CA ILE A 95 -2.23 35.33 5.10
C ILE A 95 -2.80 36.11 6.28
N GLU A 96 -3.64 35.50 7.12
CA GLU A 96 -4.23 36.12 8.31
C GLU A 96 -3.17 36.75 9.23
N ALA A 97 -2.07 36.05 9.52
CA ALA A 97 -0.96 36.61 10.29
C ALA A 97 -0.34 37.86 9.62
N SER A 98 -0.14 37.81 8.29
CA SER A 98 0.47 38.91 7.53
C SER A 98 -0.43 40.14 7.41
N LEU A 99 -1.75 39.95 7.41
CA LEU A 99 -2.75 41.01 7.42
C LEU A 99 -2.81 41.65 8.82
N ASN A 100 -2.91 40.84 9.88
CA ASN A 100 -2.94 41.31 11.26
C ASN A 100 -1.67 42.10 11.65
N ASP A 101 -0.49 41.66 11.23
CA ASP A 101 0.79 42.37 11.46
C ASP A 101 0.86 43.76 10.78
N ARG A 102 0.12 43.96 9.67
CA ARG A 102 0.19 45.19 8.86
C ARG A 102 -0.96 46.16 9.11
N GLU A 103 -2.16 45.66 9.31
CA GLU A 103 -3.38 46.47 9.48
C GLU A 103 -3.73 46.67 10.97
N GLY A 104 -3.09 45.90 11.85
CA GLY A 104 -3.36 45.88 13.28
C GLY A 104 -4.73 45.29 13.58
N ASN A 105 -5.08 45.21 14.87
CA ASN A 105 -6.30 44.55 15.34
C ASN A 105 -7.59 45.37 15.10
N GLN A 106 -7.66 46.16 14.02
CA GLN A 106 -8.79 47.05 13.70
C GLN A 106 -10.02 46.31 13.11
N HIS A 107 -9.98 44.98 13.00
CA HIS A 107 -11.11 44.14 12.60
C HIS A 107 -11.51 43.10 13.67
N SER A 108 -11.47 43.49 14.95
CA SER A 108 -12.38 42.89 15.92
C SER A 108 -13.81 43.34 15.65
N THR A 109 -14.67 42.41 15.23
CA THR A 109 -16.15 42.52 15.08
C THR A 109 -16.69 43.60 14.12
N THR A 110 -17.11 43.18 12.92
CA THR A 110 -18.55 43.10 12.54
C THR A 110 -18.70 42.31 11.23
N GLN A 111 -18.71 40.97 11.32
CA GLN A 111 -19.42 40.16 10.33
C GLN A 111 -20.69 39.66 10.99
N ALA A 112 -21.83 40.18 10.55
CA ALA A 112 -23.12 39.63 10.91
C ALA A 112 -23.29 38.31 10.16
N ALA A 113 -23.43 37.21 10.90
CA ALA A 113 -23.63 35.87 10.32
C ALA A 113 -24.79 35.92 9.32
N THR A 114 -24.49 35.73 8.03
CA THR A 114 -25.51 35.51 7.01
C THR A 114 -26.14 34.14 7.25
N GLN A 115 -27.41 33.99 6.82
CA GLN A 115 -28.22 32.80 7.12
C GLN A 115 -27.67 31.49 6.50
N GLU A 116 -26.62 31.58 5.69
CA GLU A 116 -25.90 30.46 5.07
C GLU A 116 -25.03 29.69 6.09
N GLU A 117 -24.30 30.36 7.00
CA GLU A 117 -23.47 29.67 8.01
C GLU A 117 -24.32 28.82 8.99
N GLN A 118 -25.52 29.29 9.33
CA GLN A 118 -26.46 28.54 10.20
C GLN A 118 -27.17 27.37 9.48
N ALA A 119 -27.04 27.26 8.16
CA ALA A 119 -27.56 26.14 7.39
C ALA A 119 -26.60 24.94 7.37
N GLU A 120 -25.29 25.19 7.31
CA GLU A 120 -24.27 24.13 7.22
C GLU A 120 -24.07 23.38 8.55
N GLU A 121 -24.11 24.09 9.69
CA GLU A 121 -23.94 23.47 11.02
C GLU A 121 -25.06 22.46 11.37
N LYS A 122 -26.25 22.59 10.75
CA LYS A 122 -27.40 21.69 10.95
C LYS A 122 -27.40 20.46 10.05
N ALA A 123 -26.53 20.38 9.04
CA ALA A 123 -26.46 19.22 8.15
C ALA A 123 -25.67 18.03 8.77
N PHE A 124 -24.96 18.25 9.88
CA PHE A 124 -23.97 17.29 10.40
C PHE A 124 -24.53 16.20 11.34
N PHE A 125 -25.78 16.31 11.82
CA PHE A 125 -26.35 15.38 12.80
C PHE A 125 -27.83 15.01 12.53
N TYR A 126 -28.05 13.94 11.76
CA TYR A 126 -29.31 13.18 11.84
C TYR A 126 -29.09 11.69 11.56
N ILE A 127 -29.49 10.83 12.49
CA ILE A 127 -29.46 9.36 12.37
C ILE A 127 -30.81 8.80 12.81
N PRO A 128 -31.49 7.98 11.99
CA PRO A 128 -32.50 7.04 12.46
C PRO A 128 -31.87 5.66 12.70
N GLU A 129 -32.01 5.13 13.91
CA GLU A 129 -31.61 3.75 14.25
C GLU A 129 -32.54 2.72 13.61
N ALA A 130 -31.98 1.64 13.02
CA ALA A 130 -32.57 0.30 13.07
C ALA A 130 -31.61 -0.81 12.59
N LEU A 131 -31.70 -1.97 13.26
CA LEU A 131 -31.28 -3.31 12.79
C LEU A 131 -29.78 -3.65 12.73
N THR A 132 -29.25 -3.86 13.93
CA THR A 132 -28.06 -4.66 14.26
C THR A 132 -28.18 -6.15 13.86
N LYS A 133 -27.03 -6.87 13.81
CA LYS A 133 -26.84 -8.36 13.89
C LYS A 133 -27.09 -9.14 12.56
N GLN A 134 -26.37 -10.22 12.21
CA GLN A 134 -25.25 -10.95 12.85
C GLN A 134 -24.54 -11.94 11.87
N ARG A 135 -23.23 -12.21 12.09
CA ARG A 135 -22.48 -13.48 11.83
C ARG A 135 -22.31 -13.95 10.35
N ALA A 136 -21.12 -14.29 9.81
CA ALA A 136 -20.09 -15.30 10.17
C ALA A 136 -20.52 -16.76 9.83
N THR A 137 -19.74 -17.69 9.23
CA THR A 137 -18.31 -17.75 8.77
C THR A 137 -18.02 -19.11 8.05
N ILE A 138 -17.02 -19.19 7.11
CA ILE A 138 -16.05 -20.34 6.88
C ILE A 138 -16.62 -21.68 6.26
N PRO A 139 -15.89 -22.58 5.52
CA PRO A 139 -14.65 -22.52 4.68
C PRO A 139 -14.74 -23.24 3.27
N ILE A 140 -13.59 -23.44 2.59
CA ILE A 140 -13.36 -24.08 1.27
C ILE A 140 -12.32 -25.24 1.35
N PRO A 141 -12.38 -26.25 0.46
CA PRO A 141 -11.20 -26.96 -0.10
C PRO A 141 -11.29 -27.18 -1.65
N LEU A 142 -10.30 -27.62 -2.46
CA LEU A 142 -8.83 -27.47 -2.59
C LEU A 142 -8.41 -28.14 -3.96
N VAL A 143 -7.11 -28.19 -4.33
CA VAL A 143 -6.49 -28.91 -5.49
C VAL A 143 -6.67 -28.26 -6.89
N GLY A 144 -5.73 -28.27 -7.86
CA GLY A 144 -4.29 -28.66 -7.88
C GLY A 144 -3.76 -29.08 -9.28
N GLY A 145 -2.49 -28.79 -9.60
CA GLY A 145 -1.70 -29.28 -10.78
C GLY A 145 -2.10 -28.72 -12.17
N ASP A 146 -1.28 -28.78 -13.23
CA ASP A 146 0.18 -29.01 -13.40
C ASP A 146 0.54 -28.70 -14.89
N ASN A 147 1.79 -28.35 -15.27
CA ASN A 147 2.43 -28.77 -16.55
C ASN A 147 3.81 -28.13 -16.92
N SER A 148 4.56 -28.86 -17.76
CA SER A 148 6.01 -28.73 -17.99
C SER A 148 6.43 -29.24 -19.40
N LEU A 149 7.61 -29.01 -20.01
CA LEU A 149 8.63 -27.93 -19.99
C LEU A 149 9.73 -28.27 -21.03
N ASN A 150 10.15 -27.37 -21.95
CA ASN A 150 11.38 -27.51 -22.78
C ASN A 150 11.82 -26.15 -23.38
N ARG A 151 13.02 -25.59 -23.08
CA ARG A 151 14.40 -25.94 -23.52
C ARG A 151 14.62 -25.76 -25.04
N SER A 152 15.66 -25.09 -25.54
CA SER A 152 16.90 -24.55 -24.94
C SER A 152 17.34 -23.25 -25.71
N SER A 153 18.52 -22.61 -25.59
CA SER A 153 19.84 -22.98 -25.07
C SER A 153 20.73 -21.75 -24.78
N GLY A 154 21.92 -21.96 -24.21
CA GLY A 154 23.07 -21.05 -24.38
C GLY A 154 23.18 -19.80 -23.49
N THR A 155 22.27 -19.57 -22.55
CA THR A 155 22.35 -18.42 -21.63
C THR A 155 23.44 -18.58 -20.57
N VAL A 156 24.31 -17.58 -20.47
CA VAL A 156 25.07 -17.31 -19.24
C VAL A 156 24.04 -16.96 -18.17
N LEU A 157 23.96 -17.77 -17.11
CA LEU A 157 22.97 -17.58 -16.05
C LEU A 157 23.52 -16.57 -15.03
N ASN A 158 23.27 -15.29 -15.30
CA ASN A 158 23.69 -14.17 -14.46
C ASN A 158 22.56 -13.14 -14.30
N GLY A 159 22.52 -12.46 -13.17
CA GLY A 159 21.45 -11.51 -12.87
C GLY A 159 21.47 -11.00 -11.43
N ASP A 160 20.32 -10.47 -11.00
CA ASP A 160 20.11 -9.92 -9.67
C ASP A 160 18.92 -10.64 -8.99
N LEU A 161 19.10 -11.05 -7.73
CA LEU A 161 18.09 -11.72 -6.92
C LEU A 161 16.87 -10.84 -6.63
N ALA A 162 16.99 -9.51 -6.74
CA ALA A 162 15.85 -8.59 -6.67
C ALA A 162 14.78 -8.87 -7.75
N PHE A 163 15.16 -9.46 -8.89
CA PHE A 163 14.25 -9.82 -9.99
C PHE A 163 13.99 -11.33 -10.10
N VAL A 164 14.78 -12.18 -9.45
CA VAL A 164 14.65 -13.65 -9.51
C VAL A 164 14.80 -14.24 -8.12
N GLN A 165 13.73 -14.85 -7.60
CA GLN A 165 13.79 -15.56 -6.32
C GLN A 165 14.81 -16.70 -6.38
N ILE A 166 15.69 -16.75 -5.38
CA ILE A 166 16.74 -17.76 -5.24
C ILE A 166 16.24 -19.20 -5.36
N GLY A 167 15.06 -19.54 -4.82
CA GLY A 167 14.46 -20.87 -4.98
C GLY A 167 14.20 -21.23 -6.45
N ALA A 168 13.67 -20.29 -7.23
CA ALA A 168 13.45 -20.45 -8.66
C ALA A 168 14.78 -20.50 -9.45
N LEU A 169 15.80 -19.75 -9.03
CA LEU A 169 17.15 -19.82 -9.60
C LEU A 169 17.75 -21.22 -9.41
N LEU A 170 17.72 -21.76 -8.18
CA LEU A 170 18.19 -23.11 -7.87
C LEU A 170 17.41 -24.17 -8.67
N GLN A 171 16.07 -24.04 -8.73
CA GLN A 171 15.23 -24.91 -9.56
C GLN A 171 15.52 -24.79 -11.06
N SER A 172 15.94 -23.63 -11.57
CA SER A 172 16.31 -23.50 -12.98
C SER A 172 17.61 -24.26 -13.32
N ILE A 173 18.56 -24.32 -12.37
CA ILE A 173 19.82 -25.06 -12.50
C ILE A 173 19.57 -26.57 -12.49
N ALA A 174 18.69 -27.05 -11.59
CA ALA A 174 18.18 -28.42 -11.60
C ALA A 174 17.39 -28.73 -12.88
N LEU A 175 16.41 -27.86 -13.18
CA LEU A 175 15.60 -27.71 -14.39
C LEU A 175 16.40 -27.87 -15.70
N ALA A 176 17.61 -27.32 -15.74
CA ALA A 176 18.52 -27.35 -16.87
C ALA A 176 19.54 -28.52 -16.83
N LYS A 177 19.66 -29.26 -15.71
CA LYS A 177 20.71 -30.27 -15.45
C LYS A 177 22.13 -29.69 -15.48
N MET A 178 22.27 -28.45 -15.01
CA MET A 178 23.53 -27.71 -15.09
C MET A 178 24.58 -28.23 -14.09
N THR A 179 25.84 -28.17 -14.51
CA THR A 179 26.99 -28.62 -13.72
C THR A 179 28.04 -27.51 -13.70
N GLY A 180 28.44 -27.07 -12.52
CA GLY A 180 29.20 -25.83 -12.33
C GLY A 180 29.08 -25.23 -10.94
N ARG A 181 29.62 -24.03 -10.77
CA ARG A 181 29.55 -23.22 -9.53
C ARG A 181 28.60 -22.04 -9.74
N LEU A 182 27.63 -21.87 -8.86
CA LEU A 182 26.87 -20.63 -8.69
C LEU A 182 27.57 -19.78 -7.63
N GLU A 183 28.00 -18.59 -8.02
CA GLU A 183 28.46 -17.54 -7.10
C GLU A 183 27.30 -16.55 -6.86
N ILE A 184 27.15 -16.10 -5.63
CA ILE A 184 26.14 -15.10 -5.22
C ILE A 184 26.83 -14.08 -4.30
N GLN A 185 26.70 -12.80 -4.59
CA GLN A 185 27.28 -11.70 -3.82
C GLN A 185 26.19 -10.71 -3.40
N SER A 186 26.06 -10.49 -2.10
CA SER A 186 25.11 -9.57 -1.45
C SER A 186 25.84 -8.73 -0.38
N GLU A 187 25.16 -7.74 0.21
CA GLU A 187 25.67 -7.03 1.40
C GLU A 187 25.88 -7.97 2.59
N LEU A 188 25.12 -9.08 2.63
CA LEU A 188 25.24 -10.15 3.62
C LEU A 188 26.48 -11.04 3.43
N GLY A 189 27.23 -10.89 2.33
CA GLY A 189 28.46 -11.62 2.03
C GLY A 189 28.45 -12.31 0.66
N ALA A 190 29.42 -13.19 0.44
CA ALA A 190 29.55 -13.99 -0.78
C ALA A 190 29.34 -15.48 -0.47
N ALA A 191 28.51 -16.15 -1.27
CA ALA A 191 28.20 -17.57 -1.13
C ALA A 191 28.43 -18.32 -2.44
N GLU A 192 28.84 -19.57 -2.32
CA GLU A 192 29.08 -20.47 -3.46
C GLU A 192 28.26 -21.76 -3.32
N VAL A 193 27.64 -22.21 -4.40
CA VAL A 193 26.94 -23.49 -4.49
C VAL A 193 27.42 -24.27 -5.71
N PHE A 194 27.86 -25.50 -5.52
CA PHE A 194 28.38 -26.37 -6.57
C PHE A 194 27.36 -27.44 -6.95
N PHE A 195 27.13 -27.63 -8.24
CA PHE A 195 26.13 -28.53 -8.81
C PHE A 195 26.75 -29.59 -9.72
N ILE A 196 26.18 -30.80 -9.69
CA ILE A 196 26.43 -31.89 -10.66
C ILE A 196 25.08 -32.43 -11.13
N ASP A 197 24.87 -32.49 -12.45
CA ASP A 197 23.59 -32.87 -13.11
C ASP A 197 22.37 -32.13 -12.51
N GLY A 198 22.55 -30.86 -12.15
CA GLY A 198 21.53 -30.03 -11.52
C GLY A 198 21.34 -30.20 -10.01
N GLN A 199 22.00 -31.17 -9.37
CA GLN A 199 21.89 -31.39 -7.92
C GLN A 199 23.01 -30.69 -7.15
N PRO A 200 22.71 -29.98 -6.04
CA PRO A 200 23.73 -29.34 -5.21
C PRO A 200 24.53 -30.40 -4.43
N ILE A 201 25.86 -30.37 -4.56
CA ILE A 201 26.78 -31.29 -3.85
C ILE A 201 27.51 -30.62 -2.69
N HIS A 202 27.67 -29.30 -2.75
CA HIS A 202 28.40 -28.50 -1.78
C HIS A 202 27.89 -27.06 -1.82
N ALA A 203 27.81 -26.44 -0.65
CA ALA A 203 27.54 -25.01 -0.52
C ALA A 203 28.35 -24.44 0.64
N THR A 204 28.76 -23.17 0.52
CA THR A 204 29.50 -22.45 1.57
C THR A 204 29.21 -20.95 1.51
N SER A 205 29.06 -20.34 2.67
CA SER A 205 29.06 -18.89 2.91
C SER A 205 30.09 -18.59 4.03
N PRO A 206 30.30 -17.33 4.44
CA PRO A 206 31.16 -17.01 5.58
C PRO A 206 30.58 -17.51 6.91
N ALA A 207 29.26 -17.74 6.98
CA ALA A 207 28.54 -18.10 8.20
C ALA A 207 28.05 -19.56 8.24
N ALA A 208 27.95 -20.24 7.09
CA ALA A 208 27.32 -21.56 6.97
C ALA A 208 27.98 -22.45 5.91
N LYS A 209 27.81 -23.77 6.05
CA LYS A 209 28.34 -24.78 5.13
C LYS A 209 27.36 -25.94 4.98
N GLY A 210 27.26 -26.51 3.77
CA GLY A 210 26.29 -27.57 3.46
C GLY A 210 24.85 -27.05 3.44
N PRO A 211 23.85 -27.86 3.89
CA PRO A 211 22.43 -27.49 3.85
C PRO A 211 22.11 -26.13 4.47
N GLU A 212 22.78 -25.78 5.59
CA GLU A 212 22.61 -24.48 6.26
C GLU A 212 22.87 -23.28 5.34
N CYS A 213 23.82 -23.40 4.40
CA CYS A 213 24.11 -22.35 3.43
C CYS A 213 22.96 -22.19 2.42
N ILE A 214 22.29 -23.29 2.03
CA ILE A 214 21.11 -23.23 1.16
C ILE A 214 19.92 -22.61 1.90
N TYR A 215 19.69 -22.99 3.16
CA TYR A 215 18.63 -22.38 3.99
C TYR A 215 18.88 -20.89 4.20
N GLU A 216 20.13 -20.49 4.45
CA GLU A 216 20.54 -19.08 4.53
C GLU A 216 20.26 -18.33 3.22
N LEU A 217 20.71 -18.87 2.09
CA LEU A 217 20.52 -18.27 0.77
C LEU A 217 19.04 -18.06 0.44
N ILE A 218 18.15 -18.98 0.85
CA ILE A 218 16.70 -18.84 0.67
C ILE A 218 16.10 -17.61 1.39
N THR A 219 16.80 -17.06 2.39
CA THR A 219 16.38 -15.84 3.10
C THR A 219 16.85 -14.53 2.45
N TRP A 220 17.77 -14.59 1.50
CA TRP A 220 18.32 -13.40 0.82
C TRP A 220 17.30 -12.81 -0.16
N LYS A 221 17.21 -11.48 -0.24
CA LYS A 221 16.23 -10.77 -1.08
C LYS A 221 16.84 -10.03 -2.27
N ASP A 222 18.17 -9.95 -2.27
CA ASP A 222 18.97 -9.01 -3.04
C ASP A 222 20.41 -9.53 -3.14
N GLY A 223 21.05 -9.27 -4.28
CA GLY A 223 22.41 -9.72 -4.55
C GLY A 223 22.60 -10.17 -5.99
N ARG A 224 23.81 -10.04 -6.52
CA ARG A 224 24.15 -10.45 -7.88
C ARG A 224 24.58 -11.91 -7.90
N PHE A 225 24.09 -12.67 -8.86
CA PHE A 225 24.46 -14.06 -9.07
C PHE A 225 25.13 -14.29 -10.42
N PHE A 226 26.04 -15.25 -10.47
CA PHE A 226 26.77 -15.65 -11.66
C PHE A 226 27.03 -17.16 -11.65
N PHE A 227 26.52 -17.88 -12.64
CA PHE A 227 26.81 -19.30 -12.80
C PHE A 227 28.01 -19.52 -13.73
N GLN A 228 29.01 -20.25 -13.24
CA GLN A 228 30.20 -20.68 -13.96
C GLN A 228 30.09 -22.17 -14.33
N PRO A 229 29.80 -22.51 -15.61
CA PRO A 229 29.73 -23.89 -16.07
C PRO A 229 31.07 -24.61 -15.91
N LYS A 230 31.01 -25.94 -15.69
CA LYS A 230 32.17 -26.85 -15.62
C LYS A 230 33.14 -26.62 -14.44
N VAL A 231 32.88 -25.67 -13.55
CA VAL A 231 33.63 -25.54 -12.29
C VAL A 231 33.20 -26.65 -11.33
N MET A 232 34.17 -27.42 -10.83
CA MET A 232 33.96 -28.61 -9.99
C MET A 232 34.62 -28.44 -8.62
N THR A 233 34.09 -29.09 -7.60
CA THR A 233 34.69 -29.17 -6.26
C THR A 233 34.97 -30.61 -5.85
N LYS A 234 35.96 -30.80 -4.97
CA LYS A 234 36.26 -32.10 -4.33
C LYS A 234 35.46 -32.32 -3.04
N HIS A 235 34.79 -31.28 -2.53
CA HIS A 235 34.00 -31.36 -1.30
C HIS A 235 32.58 -31.82 -1.61
N LYS A 236 32.05 -32.73 -0.78
CA LYS A 236 30.63 -33.08 -0.74
C LYS A 236 30.13 -32.85 0.67
N THR A 237 29.20 -31.90 0.82
CA THR A 237 28.60 -31.55 2.12
C THR A 237 27.08 -31.55 2.07
N ILE A 238 26.49 -31.76 0.89
CA ILE A 238 25.05 -31.89 0.70
C ILE A 238 24.78 -33.30 0.20
N SER A 239 23.84 -33.97 0.86
CA SER A 239 23.31 -35.29 0.50
C SER A 239 21.84 -35.24 0.11
N ASP A 240 21.12 -34.23 0.57
CA ASP A 240 19.67 -34.10 0.42
C ASP A 240 19.29 -33.58 -0.99
N PRO A 241 18.17 -34.06 -1.58
CA PRO A 241 17.68 -33.53 -2.84
C PRO A 241 17.34 -32.04 -2.76
N LEU A 242 17.56 -31.30 -3.84
CA LEU A 242 17.32 -29.85 -3.88
C LEU A 242 15.92 -29.45 -3.42
N ASP A 243 14.88 -30.18 -3.82
CA ASP A 243 13.50 -29.83 -3.47
C ASP A 243 13.25 -29.91 -1.96
N SER A 244 13.88 -30.87 -1.27
CA SER A 244 13.84 -30.96 0.20
C SER A 244 14.51 -29.75 0.84
N LEU A 245 15.65 -29.31 0.29
CA LEU A 245 16.37 -28.14 0.78
C LEU A 245 15.57 -26.85 0.58
N ILE A 246 14.88 -26.70 -0.55
CA ILE A 246 14.01 -25.55 -0.85
C ILE A 246 12.81 -25.52 0.10
N ILE A 247 12.12 -26.65 0.29
CA ILE A 247 10.97 -26.74 1.22
C ILE A 247 11.41 -26.42 2.65
N GLN A 248 12.51 -26.98 3.13
CA GLN A 248 13.02 -26.72 4.47
C GLN A 248 13.46 -25.25 4.65
N GLY A 249 14.16 -24.68 3.66
CA GLY A 249 14.54 -23.27 3.67
C GLY A 249 13.34 -22.31 3.67
N ALA A 250 12.30 -22.60 2.89
CA ALA A 250 11.05 -21.82 2.89
C ALA A 250 10.37 -21.87 4.27
N GLN A 251 10.27 -23.06 4.87
CA GLN A 251 9.74 -23.18 6.24
C GLN A 251 10.57 -22.44 7.29
N ILE A 252 11.91 -22.36 7.14
CA ILE A 252 12.78 -21.58 8.02
C ILE A 252 12.54 -20.08 7.81
N PHE A 253 12.39 -19.63 6.56
CA PHE A 253 12.09 -18.25 6.22
C PHE A 253 10.74 -17.79 6.77
N ASP A 254 9.69 -18.60 6.67
CA ASP A 254 8.38 -18.30 7.26
C ASP A 254 8.44 -18.16 8.79
N LYS A 255 9.17 -19.07 9.46
CA LYS A 255 9.43 -19.01 10.91
C LYS A 255 10.23 -17.75 11.28
N GLN A 256 11.22 -17.37 10.47
CA GLN A 256 11.99 -16.13 10.67
C GLN A 256 11.14 -14.87 10.46
N ASN A 257 10.20 -14.87 9.50
CA ASN A 257 9.22 -13.80 9.32
C ASN A 257 8.26 -13.72 10.52
N PHE A 258 7.80 -14.85 11.06
CA PHE A 258 7.00 -14.88 12.29
C PHE A 258 7.76 -14.24 13.49
N LEU A 259 9.03 -14.62 13.71
CA LEU A 259 9.86 -14.00 14.74
C LEU A 259 10.03 -12.49 14.51
N LYS A 260 10.38 -12.07 13.29
CA LYS A 260 10.52 -10.65 12.93
C LYS A 260 9.24 -9.86 13.18
N ASN A 261 8.08 -10.40 12.78
CA ASN A 261 6.77 -9.79 12.97
C ASN A 261 6.34 -9.75 14.44
N SER A 262 6.79 -10.70 15.26
CA SER A 262 6.63 -10.66 16.73
C SER A 262 7.45 -9.54 17.39
N GLY A 263 8.38 -8.91 16.66
CA GLY A 263 9.33 -7.93 17.19
C GLY A 263 10.56 -8.56 17.86
N PHE A 264 10.77 -9.88 17.67
CA PHE A 264 11.93 -10.59 18.18
C PHE A 264 13.21 -10.13 17.46
N LYS A 265 14.32 -10.13 18.20
CA LYS A 265 15.67 -9.96 17.68
C LYS A 265 16.62 -10.95 18.34
N ILE A 266 17.70 -11.32 17.67
CA ILE A 266 18.66 -12.29 18.20
C ILE A 266 19.46 -11.74 19.41
N ASP A 267 19.67 -10.43 19.47
CA ASP A 267 20.29 -9.71 20.60
C ASP A 267 19.35 -9.50 21.80
N ALA A 268 18.09 -9.93 21.71
CA ALA A 268 17.12 -9.84 22.79
C ALA A 268 17.36 -10.90 23.88
N VAL A 269 17.30 -10.47 25.15
CA VAL A 269 17.40 -11.36 26.32
C VAL A 269 16.14 -12.19 26.45
N MET A 270 16.31 -13.52 26.48
CA MET A 270 15.23 -14.47 26.67
C MET A 270 14.91 -14.64 28.16
N VAL A 271 13.64 -14.72 28.50
CA VAL A 271 13.12 -14.84 29.87
C VAL A 271 12.11 -15.97 29.94
N LYS A 272 12.21 -16.86 30.94
CA LYS A 272 11.23 -17.93 31.19
C LYS A 272 9.92 -17.35 31.72
N THR A 273 8.87 -17.47 30.92
CA THR A 273 7.50 -17.09 31.30
C THR A 273 6.90 -18.09 32.30
N GLN A 274 7.27 -19.36 32.16
CA GLN A 274 6.85 -20.46 33.03
C GLN A 274 8.10 -21.23 33.49
N ARG A 275 8.11 -21.70 34.73
CA ARG A 275 9.18 -22.55 35.29
C ARG A 275 8.70 -24.00 35.35
N ILE A 276 9.07 -24.78 34.34
CA ILE A 276 8.68 -26.17 34.16
C ILE A 276 9.88 -27.04 34.53
N VAL A 277 9.71 -27.85 35.58
CA VAL A 277 10.76 -28.76 36.05
C VAL A 277 10.63 -30.11 35.34
N ASP A 278 9.42 -30.70 35.37
CA ASP A 278 9.12 -32.01 34.79
C ASP A 278 9.24 -32.03 33.25
N GLU A 279 9.75 -33.15 32.74
CA GLU A 279 9.85 -33.43 31.31
C GLU A 279 8.47 -33.74 30.70
N ALA A 280 7.59 -34.42 31.43
CA ALA A 280 6.27 -34.82 30.93
C ALA A 280 5.39 -33.60 30.61
N ASP A 281 5.38 -32.60 31.50
CA ASP A 281 4.66 -31.34 31.29
C ASP A 281 5.24 -30.52 30.13
N LEU A 282 6.57 -30.46 30.00
CA LEU A 282 7.19 -29.76 28.86
C LEU A 282 6.84 -30.43 27.52
N ARG A 283 6.87 -31.78 27.45
CA ARG A 283 6.42 -32.54 26.27
C ARG A 283 4.96 -32.26 25.94
N LYS A 284 4.10 -32.16 26.94
CA LYS A 284 2.67 -31.85 26.78
C LYS A 284 2.45 -30.44 26.19
N LEU A 285 3.19 -29.44 26.67
CA LEU A 285 3.11 -28.06 26.20
C LEU A 285 3.74 -27.84 24.81
N LEU A 286 4.75 -28.63 24.43
CA LEU A 286 5.35 -28.60 23.10
C LEU A 286 4.60 -29.45 22.05
N LYS A 287 3.66 -30.31 22.46
CA LYS A 287 2.87 -31.18 21.57
C LYS A 287 2.14 -30.47 20.41
N PRO A 288 1.55 -29.26 20.56
CA PRO A 288 0.90 -28.55 19.45
C PRO A 288 1.87 -27.70 18.60
N ALA A 289 3.18 -27.71 18.92
CA ALA A 289 4.17 -26.83 18.32
C ALA A 289 4.79 -27.42 17.03
N ILE A 290 5.75 -26.70 16.43
CA ILE A 290 6.48 -27.18 15.25
C ILE A 290 7.26 -28.44 15.62
N PRO A 291 7.21 -29.53 14.83
CA PRO A 291 8.02 -30.72 15.09
C PRO A 291 9.52 -30.40 15.04
N VAL A 292 10.18 -30.54 16.19
CA VAL A 292 11.62 -30.34 16.39
C VAL A 292 12.08 -31.38 17.41
N ASP A 293 13.35 -31.79 17.37
CA ASP A 293 13.90 -32.67 18.40
C ASP A 293 13.63 -32.14 19.82
N PHE A 294 13.19 -33.03 20.71
CA PHE A 294 12.83 -32.66 22.07
C PHE A 294 14.06 -32.39 22.93
N VAL A 295 15.16 -33.12 22.74
CA VAL A 295 16.39 -32.92 23.54
C VAL A 295 16.98 -31.55 23.22
N ALA A 296 17.01 -31.16 21.94
CA ALA A 296 17.43 -29.83 21.51
C ALA A 296 16.58 -28.71 22.12
N GLN A 297 15.25 -28.87 22.12
CA GLN A 297 14.30 -27.93 22.74
C GLN A 297 14.46 -27.83 24.26
N ARG A 298 14.60 -28.97 24.96
CA ARG A 298 14.82 -29.01 26.41
C ARG A 298 16.11 -28.30 26.79
N ARG A 299 17.22 -28.61 26.10
CA ARG A 299 18.52 -27.94 26.33
C ARG A 299 18.46 -26.43 26.06
N PHE A 300 17.70 -25.99 25.06
CA PHE A 300 17.48 -24.55 24.82
C PHE A 300 16.70 -23.91 25.96
N TYR A 301 15.58 -24.51 26.34
CA TYR A 301 14.77 -24.03 27.46
C TYR A 301 15.58 -23.98 28.76
N ASP A 302 16.32 -25.04 29.11
CA ASP A 302 17.16 -25.07 30.31
C ASP A 302 18.26 -24.00 30.28
N ALA A 303 18.79 -23.64 29.10
CA ALA A 303 19.80 -22.59 28.93
C ALA A 303 19.28 -21.14 29.07
N ILE A 304 17.96 -20.91 29.04
CA ILE A 304 17.39 -19.58 29.34
C ILE A 304 17.53 -19.30 30.84
N ASP A 305 18.33 -18.30 31.20
CA ASP A 305 18.66 -17.91 32.57
C ASP A 305 18.14 -16.52 32.96
N ASP A 306 17.21 -15.99 32.17
CA ASP A 306 16.62 -14.65 32.28
C ASP A 306 17.63 -13.49 32.08
N ARG A 307 18.84 -13.77 31.55
CA ARG A 307 19.94 -12.80 31.39
C ARG A 307 20.63 -12.83 30.03
N LEU A 308 20.84 -14.02 29.47
CA LEU A 308 21.53 -14.18 28.18
C LEU A 308 20.61 -13.80 27.01
N SER A 309 21.21 -13.17 26.00
CA SER A 309 20.60 -12.96 24.69
C SER A 309 20.38 -14.30 23.98
N THR A 310 19.47 -14.32 22.99
CA THR A 310 19.28 -15.51 22.16
C THR A 310 20.56 -15.86 21.40
N GLU A 311 21.32 -14.87 20.95
CA GLU A 311 22.63 -15.03 20.32
C GLU A 311 23.61 -15.79 21.22
N GLU A 312 23.76 -15.37 22.49
CA GLU A 312 24.63 -16.02 23.47
C GLU A 312 24.17 -17.45 23.80
N ILE A 313 22.86 -17.69 23.93
CA ILE A 313 22.29 -19.03 24.16
C ILE A 313 22.58 -19.95 22.97
N VAL A 314 22.35 -19.47 21.74
CA VAL A 314 22.59 -20.22 20.50
C VAL A 314 24.07 -20.53 20.32
N ALA A 315 24.96 -19.56 20.56
CA ALA A 315 26.41 -19.73 20.49
C ALA A 315 26.91 -20.74 21.53
N LYS A 316 26.43 -20.65 22.78
CA LYS A 316 26.76 -21.58 23.87
C LYS A 316 26.30 -23.01 23.61
N LEU A 317 25.17 -23.20 22.91
CA LEU A 317 24.63 -24.51 22.55
C LEU A 317 25.18 -25.05 21.22
N GLY A 318 25.81 -24.21 20.40
CA GLY A 318 26.32 -24.57 19.07
C GLY A 318 25.21 -24.86 18.06
N TYR A 319 24.04 -24.22 18.18
CA TYR A 319 22.89 -24.52 17.34
C TYR A 319 22.94 -23.79 16.00
N ALA A 320 22.80 -24.55 14.91
CA ALA A 320 22.66 -24.01 13.56
C ALA A 320 21.32 -23.29 13.36
N ARG A 321 21.19 -22.47 12.31
CA ARG A 321 20.02 -21.61 12.08
C ARG A 321 18.76 -22.43 11.82
N SER A 322 18.86 -23.54 11.10
CA SER A 322 17.77 -24.50 10.91
C SER A 322 17.20 -25.05 12.22
N LEU A 323 18.04 -25.18 13.26
CA LEU A 323 17.66 -25.76 14.54
C LEU A 323 17.11 -24.72 15.51
N TRP A 324 17.79 -23.59 15.72
CA TRP A 324 17.34 -22.63 16.75
C TRP A 324 16.10 -21.83 16.36
N VAL A 325 15.91 -21.48 15.07
CA VAL A 325 14.76 -20.67 14.64
C VAL A 325 13.42 -21.35 14.97
N PRO A 326 13.18 -22.63 14.61
CA PRO A 326 11.99 -23.37 15.03
C PRO A 326 11.84 -23.49 16.55
N ILE A 327 12.95 -23.68 17.29
CA ILE A 327 12.92 -23.79 18.75
C ILE A 327 12.42 -22.49 19.37
N VAL A 328 12.95 -21.33 18.96
CA VAL A 328 12.49 -20.02 19.47
C VAL A 328 11.01 -19.79 19.11
N CYS A 329 10.59 -20.12 17.89
CA CYS A 329 9.16 -20.07 17.53
C CYS A 329 8.29 -20.87 18.51
N ASN A 330 8.70 -22.10 18.86
CA ASN A 330 7.99 -22.94 19.81
C ASN A 330 7.99 -22.35 21.23
N MET A 331 9.13 -21.84 21.70
CA MET A 331 9.23 -21.22 23.03
C MET A 331 8.29 -20.02 23.20
N LEU A 332 8.15 -19.19 22.16
CA LEU A 332 7.23 -18.06 22.15
C LEU A 332 5.77 -18.49 21.97
N SER A 333 5.49 -19.36 20.99
CA SER A 333 4.11 -19.78 20.64
C SER A 333 3.44 -20.58 21.75
N CYS A 334 4.20 -21.39 22.47
CA CYS A 334 3.72 -22.15 23.63
C CYS A 334 3.78 -21.36 24.96
N GLY A 335 4.20 -20.08 24.93
CA GLY A 335 4.30 -19.24 26.13
C GLY A 335 5.29 -19.77 27.18
N LEU A 336 6.32 -20.51 26.76
CA LEU A 336 7.37 -21.07 27.62
C LEU A 336 8.42 -20.00 27.96
N ALA A 337 8.70 -19.12 27.00
CA ALA A 337 9.58 -17.97 27.15
C ALA A 337 8.99 -16.72 26.48
N ALA A 338 9.51 -15.58 26.87
CA ALA A 338 9.34 -14.28 26.23
C ALA A 338 10.74 -13.68 25.98
N PHE A 339 10.80 -12.53 25.32
CA PHE A 339 12.04 -11.78 25.16
C PHE A 339 11.85 -10.32 25.62
N THR A 340 12.88 -9.74 26.22
CA THR A 340 12.89 -8.31 26.53
C THR A 340 13.47 -7.54 25.34
N LYS A 341 12.89 -6.39 25.01
CA LYS A 341 13.45 -5.54 23.96
C LYS A 341 14.85 -5.08 24.41
N PRO A 342 15.92 -5.26 23.61
CA PRO A 342 17.25 -4.85 24.02
C PRO A 342 17.24 -3.34 24.30
N ALA A 343 17.62 -2.97 25.52
CA ALA A 343 17.82 -1.58 25.89
C ALA A 343 18.94 -1.01 25.01
N LYS A 344 18.60 -0.09 24.10
CA LYS A 344 19.57 0.50 23.17
C LYS A 344 20.71 1.15 23.97
N LYS A 345 21.91 0.56 23.93
CA LYS A 345 23.15 1.28 24.22
C LYS A 345 23.41 2.27 23.07
N GLY A 346 22.74 3.41 23.11
CA GLY A 346 22.89 4.49 22.15
C GLY A 346 22.42 5.81 22.76
N ASN A 347 23.36 6.74 22.94
CA ASN A 347 23.23 8.13 23.39
C ASN A 347 22.00 8.47 24.25
N SER A 348 22.21 8.48 25.57
CA SER A 348 21.22 8.83 26.60
C SER A 348 20.91 10.34 26.66
N SER A 349 20.39 10.89 25.57
CA SER A 349 19.82 12.24 25.51
C SER A 349 18.37 12.27 25.00
N LEU A 350 17.82 11.12 24.60
CA LEU A 350 16.43 10.99 24.18
C LEU A 350 15.56 10.48 25.35
N PRO A 351 14.41 11.12 25.65
CA PRO A 351 13.49 10.65 26.68
C PRO A 351 12.96 9.24 26.41
N THR A 352 12.70 8.48 27.47
CA THR A 352 11.94 7.23 27.38
C THR A 352 10.54 7.52 26.84
N LEU A 353 10.19 6.93 25.71
CA LEU A 353 8.87 7.10 25.08
C LEU A 353 7.89 6.07 25.62
N GLU A 354 6.81 6.54 26.25
CA GLU A 354 5.66 5.70 26.55
C GLU A 354 4.80 5.50 25.28
N PRO A 355 4.45 4.25 24.92
CA PRO A 355 3.64 3.99 23.73
C PRO A 355 2.20 4.44 23.97
N LYS A 356 1.78 5.53 23.33
CA LYS A 356 0.38 5.94 23.30
C LYS A 356 -0.44 4.91 22.50
N THR A 357 -1.55 4.46 23.08
CA THR A 357 -2.51 3.59 22.39
C THR A 357 -3.25 4.36 21.31
N VAL A 358 -3.23 3.87 20.08
CA VAL A 358 -4.09 4.36 19.01
C VAL A 358 -5.48 3.75 19.20
N ASP A 359 -6.47 4.58 19.56
CA ASP A 359 -7.83 4.11 19.80
C ASP A 359 -8.48 3.64 18.49
N SER A 360 -8.50 2.32 18.32
CA SER A 360 -9.10 1.68 17.15
C SER A 360 -10.63 1.81 17.14
N ALA A 361 -11.29 2.00 18.28
CA ALA A 361 -12.73 2.20 18.33
C ALA A 361 -13.12 3.60 17.82
N ALA A 362 -12.36 4.63 18.19
CA ALA A 362 -12.51 5.98 17.64
C ALA A 362 -12.24 6.05 16.12
N ILE A 363 -11.26 5.28 15.61
CA ILE A 363 -11.04 5.17 14.16
C ILE A 363 -12.22 4.48 13.48
N GLN A 364 -12.77 3.40 14.06
CA GLN A 364 -13.91 2.71 13.48
C GLN A 364 -15.19 3.56 13.49
N SER A 365 -15.45 4.36 14.53
CA SER A 365 -16.65 5.22 14.56
C SER A 365 -16.65 6.25 13.43
N VAL A 366 -15.51 6.91 13.16
CA VAL A 366 -15.34 7.82 12.02
C VAL A 366 -15.49 7.07 10.69
N ILE A 367 -14.81 5.93 10.51
CA ILE A 367 -14.91 5.14 9.26
C ILE A 367 -16.34 4.68 8.97
N MET A 368 -17.14 4.37 9.99
CA MET A 368 -18.54 3.95 9.80
C MET A 368 -19.46 5.10 9.37
N GLN A 369 -19.20 6.35 9.78
CA GLN A 369 -19.95 7.52 9.31
C GLN A 369 -19.71 7.79 7.81
N LEU A 370 -18.53 7.45 7.31
CA LEU A 370 -18.16 7.60 5.89
C LEU A 370 -18.70 6.46 4.99
N ARG A 371 -19.39 5.46 5.56
CA ARG A 371 -19.90 4.28 4.83
C ARG A 371 -21.43 4.23 4.82
N ARG A 372 -22.00 3.64 3.77
CA ARG A 372 -23.43 3.29 3.75
C ARG A 372 -23.68 2.00 4.50
N GLY A 373 -24.59 2.02 5.48
CA GLY A 373 -24.89 0.85 6.34
C GLY A 373 -25.52 -0.35 5.64
N ASP A 374 -26.13 -0.15 4.46
CA ASP A 374 -26.77 -1.22 3.67
C ASP A 374 -25.77 -2.19 2.99
N THR A 375 -24.61 -1.64 2.61
CA THR A 375 -23.63 -2.23 1.69
C THR A 375 -22.19 -2.23 2.23
N GLY A 376 -21.87 -1.39 3.21
CA GLY A 376 -20.52 -1.25 3.80
C GLY A 376 -19.51 -0.52 2.92
N MET A 377 -19.87 -0.12 1.71
CA MET A 377 -19.05 0.72 0.83
C MET A 377 -19.02 2.18 1.34
N PHE A 378 -18.00 2.95 0.95
CA PHE A 378 -17.99 4.38 1.22
C PHE A 378 -19.15 5.10 0.53
N ASN A 379 -19.64 6.18 1.13
CA ASN A 379 -20.61 7.07 0.50
C ASN A 379 -19.92 8.00 -0.53
N PHE A 380 -20.71 8.63 -1.41
CA PHE A 380 -20.17 9.45 -2.50
C PHE A 380 -19.37 10.69 -2.01
N PRO A 381 -19.82 11.47 -1.01
CA PRO A 381 -19.00 12.53 -0.42
C PRO A 381 -17.65 12.04 0.13
N ALA A 382 -17.62 10.88 0.80
CA ALA A 382 -16.38 10.29 1.29
C ALA A 382 -15.46 9.86 0.14
N PHE A 383 -16.02 9.30 -0.95
CA PHE A 383 -15.25 8.99 -2.16
C PHE A 383 -14.57 10.24 -2.74
N LEU A 384 -15.31 11.35 -2.91
CA LEU A 384 -14.76 12.60 -3.40
C LEU A 384 -13.65 13.14 -2.50
N TYR A 385 -13.85 13.12 -1.18
CA TYR A 385 -12.83 13.51 -0.21
C TYR A 385 -11.55 12.67 -0.34
N PHE A 386 -11.66 11.33 -0.33
CA PHE A 386 -10.48 10.47 -0.45
C PHE A 386 -9.81 10.56 -1.83
N LEU A 387 -10.58 10.78 -2.90
CA LEU A 387 -10.07 11.03 -4.25
C LEU A 387 -9.23 12.31 -4.29
N GLU A 388 -9.71 13.40 -3.70
CA GLU A 388 -9.00 14.67 -3.62
C GLU A 388 -7.72 14.56 -2.75
N GLN A 389 -7.82 13.93 -1.57
CA GLN A 389 -6.65 13.69 -0.71
C GLN A 389 -5.58 12.85 -1.41
N GLU A 390 -5.98 11.85 -2.19
CA GLU A 390 -5.03 11.04 -2.94
C GLU A 390 -4.48 11.78 -4.16
N TYR A 391 -5.27 12.62 -4.84
CA TYR A 391 -4.81 13.51 -5.91
C TYR A 391 -3.66 14.41 -5.44
N PHE A 392 -3.81 15.08 -4.29
CA PHE A 392 -2.71 15.85 -3.69
C PHE A 392 -1.48 14.96 -3.36
N ARG A 393 -1.69 13.74 -2.84
CA ARG A 393 -0.60 12.79 -2.54
C ARG A 393 0.15 12.37 -3.80
N GLY A 394 -0.56 12.00 -4.86
CA GLY A 394 -0.01 11.59 -6.14
C GLY A 394 0.78 12.71 -6.79
N HIS A 395 0.24 13.93 -6.81
CA HIS A 395 0.95 15.11 -7.32
C HIS A 395 2.28 15.35 -6.58
N ARG A 396 2.29 15.30 -5.24
CA ARG A 396 3.52 15.49 -4.45
C ARG A 396 4.57 14.38 -4.69
N SER A 397 4.12 13.14 -4.87
CA SER A 397 5.00 11.96 -4.94
C SER A 397 5.37 11.51 -6.36
N GLY A 398 4.72 12.05 -7.39
CA GLY A 398 4.79 11.54 -8.76
C GLY A 398 4.05 10.20 -8.96
N SER A 399 3.26 9.76 -7.97
CA SER A 399 2.50 8.51 -8.05
C SER A 399 1.23 8.66 -8.91
N PRO A 400 0.95 7.69 -9.80
CA PRO A 400 -0.25 7.68 -10.61
C PRO A 400 -1.47 7.22 -9.80
N ILE A 401 -2.64 7.72 -10.17
CA ILE A 401 -3.92 7.40 -9.54
C ILE A 401 -4.88 7.00 -10.65
N SER A 402 -5.61 5.90 -10.46
CA SER A 402 -6.69 5.51 -11.37
C SER A 402 -8.04 5.52 -10.65
N VAL A 403 -9.07 5.99 -11.33
CA VAL A 403 -10.47 5.82 -10.93
C VAL A 403 -11.13 4.84 -11.91
N ILE A 404 -11.85 3.87 -11.37
CA ILE A 404 -12.69 2.94 -12.14
C ILE A 404 -14.14 3.21 -11.74
N VAL A 405 -14.95 3.79 -12.62
CA VAL A 405 -16.40 3.93 -12.44
C VAL A 405 -17.07 2.77 -13.16
N PHE A 406 -17.94 2.04 -12.45
CA PHE A 406 -18.53 0.82 -12.97
C PHE A 406 -19.97 0.64 -12.54
N GLU A 407 -20.75 -0.06 -13.38
CA GLU A 407 -22.07 -0.53 -12.98
C GLU A 407 -22.11 -2.06 -12.85
N MET A 408 -22.96 -2.50 -11.93
CA MET A 408 -23.41 -3.87 -11.79
C MET A 408 -24.93 -3.86 -11.89
N ARG A 409 -25.51 -4.66 -12.79
CA ARG A 409 -26.96 -4.76 -13.04
C ARG A 409 -27.40 -6.20 -13.27
N VAL A 410 -28.70 -6.46 -13.13
CA VAL A 410 -29.36 -7.68 -13.60
C VAL A 410 -30.08 -7.38 -14.92
N LYS A 411 -29.88 -8.23 -15.92
CA LYS A 411 -30.56 -8.19 -17.21
C LYS A 411 -31.90 -8.93 -17.10
N SER A 412 -32.97 -8.19 -17.32
CA SER A 412 -34.37 -8.64 -17.23
C SER A 412 -35.11 -8.40 -18.54
N GLY A 413 -36.25 -9.07 -18.73
CA GLY A 413 -37.10 -8.94 -19.91
C GLY A 413 -36.54 -9.60 -21.20
N PRO A 414 -37.27 -9.47 -22.33
CA PRO A 414 -36.86 -10.07 -23.60
C PRO A 414 -35.48 -9.58 -24.03
N ASN A 415 -34.60 -10.52 -24.40
CA ASN A 415 -33.20 -10.28 -24.78
C ASN A 415 -32.35 -9.49 -23.75
N GLY A 416 -32.76 -9.43 -22.48
CA GLY A 416 -32.05 -8.66 -21.45
C GLY A 416 -32.11 -7.14 -21.65
N SER A 417 -33.18 -6.66 -22.29
CA SER A 417 -33.40 -5.24 -22.64
C SER A 417 -33.59 -4.31 -21.44
N ILE A 418 -33.92 -4.84 -20.26
CA ILE A 418 -34.08 -4.07 -19.02
C ILE A 418 -32.84 -4.33 -18.15
N ARG A 419 -32.19 -3.26 -17.65
CA ARG A 419 -31.07 -3.35 -16.69
C ARG A 419 -31.54 -2.83 -15.32
N GLU A 420 -31.66 -3.74 -14.36
CA GLU A 420 -32.15 -3.45 -13.01
C GLU A 420 -30.99 -3.43 -11.99
N PRO A 421 -31.06 -2.66 -10.89
CA PRO A 421 -30.08 -2.74 -9.81
C PRO A 421 -29.98 -4.15 -9.20
N LEU A 422 -28.81 -4.53 -8.67
CA LEU A 422 -28.67 -5.84 -8.02
C LEU A 422 -29.59 -5.97 -6.79
N PRO A 423 -30.27 -7.11 -6.60
CA PRO A 423 -30.86 -7.46 -5.31
C PRO A 423 -29.84 -7.36 -4.18
N ILE A 424 -30.25 -6.91 -3.00
CA ILE A 424 -29.34 -6.63 -1.87
C ILE A 424 -28.44 -7.82 -1.48
N GLY A 425 -28.92 -9.05 -1.63
CA GLY A 425 -28.11 -10.26 -1.42
C GLY A 425 -26.97 -10.39 -2.44
N ALA A 426 -27.27 -10.24 -3.72
CA ALA A 426 -26.29 -10.28 -4.80
C ALA A 426 -25.28 -9.12 -4.70
N LEU A 427 -25.75 -7.92 -4.32
CA LEU A 427 -24.88 -6.76 -4.12
C LEU A 427 -23.88 -6.98 -2.97
N ARG A 428 -24.32 -7.58 -1.85
CA ARG A 428 -23.43 -7.92 -0.72
C ARG A 428 -22.36 -8.93 -1.11
N GLU A 429 -22.72 -9.96 -1.88
CA GLU A 429 -21.76 -10.93 -2.41
C GLU A 429 -20.78 -10.29 -3.40
N ALA A 430 -21.26 -9.39 -4.27
CA ALA A 430 -20.38 -8.63 -5.16
C ALA A 430 -19.38 -7.76 -4.38
N VAL A 431 -19.84 -7.01 -3.37
CA VAL A 431 -18.98 -6.20 -2.50
C VAL A 431 -17.97 -7.06 -1.74
N LEU A 432 -18.35 -8.26 -1.28
CA LEU A 432 -17.42 -9.19 -0.63
C LEU A 432 -16.29 -9.60 -1.58
N ARG A 433 -16.61 -10.00 -2.82
CA ARG A 433 -15.61 -10.39 -3.83
C ARG A 433 -14.70 -9.23 -4.23
N ILE A 434 -15.27 -8.03 -4.44
CA ILE A 434 -14.46 -6.83 -4.73
C ILE A 434 -13.55 -6.50 -3.54
N SER A 435 -14.06 -6.60 -2.30
CA SER A 435 -13.30 -6.33 -1.07
C SER A 435 -12.16 -7.32 -0.83
N GLN A 436 -12.28 -8.57 -1.28
CA GLN A 436 -11.22 -9.57 -1.25
C GLN A 436 -10.19 -9.39 -2.37
N ALA A 437 -10.62 -8.87 -3.53
CA ALA A 437 -9.76 -8.69 -4.70
C ALA A 437 -9.01 -7.35 -4.73
N LYS A 438 -9.48 -6.33 -4.00
CA LYS A 438 -8.84 -5.02 -3.89
C LYS A 438 -7.69 -5.02 -2.85
N ARG A 439 -6.75 -4.08 -2.97
CA ARG A 439 -5.71 -3.83 -1.96
C ARG A 439 -6.28 -3.13 -0.72
N HIS A 440 -5.49 -3.01 0.33
CA HIS A 440 -5.90 -2.27 1.54
C HIS A 440 -6.17 -0.78 1.20
N ASN A 441 -5.26 -0.15 0.45
CA ASN A 441 -5.33 1.26 0.06
C ASN A 441 -6.38 1.58 -1.01
N ASP A 442 -6.82 0.58 -1.79
CA ASP A 442 -7.88 0.79 -2.79
C ASP A 442 -9.21 1.10 -2.07
N LEU A 443 -9.96 2.11 -2.51
CA LEU A 443 -11.21 2.52 -1.88
C LEU A 443 -12.40 2.17 -2.78
N LEU A 444 -13.39 1.47 -2.22
CA LEU A 444 -14.65 1.10 -2.89
C LEU A 444 -15.81 1.92 -2.34
N ALA A 445 -16.55 2.59 -3.22
CA ALA A 445 -17.65 3.49 -2.88
C ALA A 445 -18.87 3.32 -3.79
N HIS A 446 -20.01 3.83 -3.34
CA HIS A 446 -21.09 4.24 -4.24
C HIS A 446 -20.70 5.51 -4.98
N TYR A 447 -21.11 5.58 -6.24
CA TYR A 447 -20.89 6.70 -7.15
C TYR A 447 -22.25 7.18 -7.65
N GLU A 448 -22.61 8.41 -7.29
CA GLU A 448 -23.91 9.02 -7.60
C GLU A 448 -25.12 8.11 -7.29
N ALA A 449 -25.98 7.84 -8.27
CA ALA A 449 -27.28 7.21 -8.09
C ALA A 449 -27.23 5.68 -7.91
N PHE A 450 -26.66 4.97 -8.89
CA PHE A 450 -26.66 3.50 -8.94
C PHE A 450 -25.29 2.91 -9.29
N ASP A 451 -24.27 3.74 -9.44
CA ASP A 451 -22.96 3.30 -9.88
C ASP A 451 -22.02 3.13 -8.70
N TYR A 452 -20.84 2.59 -9.00
CA TYR A 452 -19.82 2.29 -8.02
C TYR A 452 -18.49 2.81 -8.53
N ALA A 453 -17.64 3.24 -7.60
CA ALA A 453 -16.30 3.71 -7.92
C ALA A 453 -15.25 2.96 -7.11
N LEU A 454 -14.13 2.66 -7.78
CA LEU A 454 -12.88 2.25 -7.16
C LEU A 454 -11.82 3.32 -7.38
N LEU A 455 -11.35 3.91 -6.30
CA LEU A 455 -10.12 4.71 -6.28
C LEU A 455 -8.95 3.75 -6.06
N CYS A 456 -7.98 3.78 -6.98
CA CYS A 456 -6.80 2.92 -6.97
C CYS A 456 -5.54 3.80 -6.87
N PRO A 457 -4.98 4.01 -5.66
CA PRO A 457 -3.69 4.69 -5.47
C PRO A 457 -2.54 3.90 -6.11
N ASP A 458 -1.44 4.60 -6.41
CA ASP A 458 -0.20 4.04 -6.99
C ASP A 458 -0.45 3.14 -8.22
N THR A 459 -1.46 3.47 -9.04
CA THR A 459 -1.98 2.60 -10.11
C THR A 459 -2.17 3.36 -11.41
N LYS A 460 -1.46 2.88 -12.44
CA LYS A 460 -1.55 3.33 -13.84
C LYS A 460 -2.75 2.74 -14.56
N GLY A 461 -3.13 3.29 -15.72
CA GLY A 461 -4.30 2.85 -16.49
C GLY A 461 -4.28 1.34 -16.81
N GLU A 462 -3.13 0.79 -17.19
CA GLU A 462 -3.00 -0.67 -17.42
C GLU A 462 -3.24 -1.49 -16.15
N GLY A 463 -2.75 -1.02 -15.00
CA GLY A 463 -2.99 -1.65 -13.70
C GLY A 463 -4.48 -1.65 -13.33
N ALA A 464 -5.18 -0.54 -13.61
CA ALA A 464 -6.62 -0.43 -13.45
C ALA A 464 -7.37 -1.38 -14.41
N ARG A 465 -6.95 -1.50 -15.68
CA ARG A 465 -7.53 -2.45 -16.65
C ARG A 465 -7.38 -3.90 -16.18
N VAL A 466 -6.18 -4.29 -15.75
CA VAL A 466 -5.91 -5.64 -15.22
C VAL A 466 -6.73 -5.90 -13.95
N PHE A 467 -6.88 -4.90 -13.08
CA PHE A 467 -7.69 -5.02 -11.87
C PHE A 467 -9.19 -5.16 -12.18
N ALA A 468 -9.76 -4.30 -13.04
CA ALA A 468 -11.15 -4.40 -13.48
C ALA A 468 -11.46 -5.74 -14.16
N LYS A 469 -10.56 -6.24 -15.03
CA LYS A 469 -10.69 -7.59 -15.63
C LYS A 469 -10.67 -8.69 -14.56
N ARG A 470 -9.82 -8.58 -13.53
CA ARG A 470 -9.81 -9.52 -12.38
C ARG A 470 -11.10 -9.46 -11.58
N LEU A 471 -11.66 -8.26 -11.37
CA LEU A 471 -12.95 -8.09 -10.68
C LEU A 471 -14.09 -8.71 -11.48
N MET A 472 -14.17 -8.45 -12.78
CA MET A 472 -15.16 -9.05 -13.68
C MET A 472 -15.14 -10.59 -13.59
N VAL A 473 -13.96 -11.20 -13.75
CA VAL A 473 -13.78 -12.66 -13.61
C VAL A 473 -14.22 -13.14 -12.23
N SER A 474 -13.88 -12.42 -11.16
CA SER A 474 -14.29 -12.77 -9.79
C SER A 474 -15.81 -12.67 -9.58
N LEU A 475 -16.47 -11.69 -10.18
CA LEU A 475 -17.92 -11.47 -10.08
C LEU A 475 -18.70 -12.53 -10.89
N MET A 476 -18.19 -12.93 -12.06
CA MET A 476 -18.82 -13.93 -12.92
C MET A 476 -18.53 -15.39 -12.51
N LYS A 477 -17.43 -15.66 -11.78
CA LYS A 477 -16.97 -17.03 -11.41
C LYS A 477 -18.05 -17.94 -10.81
N SER A 478 -19.01 -17.39 -10.08
CA SER A 478 -20.15 -18.09 -9.51
C SER A 478 -21.33 -17.14 -9.32
N PRO A 479 -22.59 -17.61 -9.33
CA PRO A 479 -23.75 -16.76 -9.10
C PRO A 479 -23.61 -15.88 -7.85
N LEU A 480 -24.13 -14.65 -7.91
CA LEU A 480 -24.14 -13.71 -6.78
C LEU A 480 -25.35 -13.96 -5.86
N SER A 481 -26.46 -14.42 -6.44
CA SER A 481 -27.63 -14.94 -5.73
C SER A 481 -28.45 -15.85 -6.66
N THR A 482 -29.50 -16.47 -6.13
CA THR A 482 -30.54 -17.09 -6.98
C THR A 482 -31.02 -16.08 -8.04
N GLY A 483 -31.01 -16.48 -9.31
CA GLY A 483 -31.39 -15.62 -10.45
C GLY A 483 -30.33 -14.62 -10.94
N VAL A 484 -29.19 -14.48 -10.25
CA VAL A 484 -28.09 -13.58 -10.63
C VAL A 484 -26.83 -14.42 -10.93
N ASP A 485 -26.72 -14.87 -12.17
CA ASP A 485 -25.63 -15.70 -12.69
C ASP A 485 -24.86 -14.98 -13.81
N GLU A 486 -23.89 -15.65 -14.45
CA GLU A 486 -23.09 -15.09 -15.55
C GLU A 486 -23.92 -14.59 -16.74
N ARG A 487 -25.12 -15.16 -16.97
CA ARG A 487 -26.00 -14.79 -18.11
C ARG A 487 -26.87 -13.59 -17.79
N THR A 488 -27.33 -13.47 -16.54
CA THR A 488 -28.18 -12.35 -16.10
C THR A 488 -27.38 -11.18 -15.55
N LEU A 489 -26.13 -11.38 -15.10
CA LEU A 489 -25.28 -10.30 -14.60
C LEU A 489 -24.75 -9.43 -15.76
N SER A 490 -25.00 -8.12 -15.69
CA SER A 490 -24.35 -7.11 -16.53
C SER A 490 -23.27 -6.40 -15.72
N LEU A 491 -22.07 -6.31 -16.28
CA LEU A 491 -20.95 -5.55 -15.74
C LEU A 491 -20.42 -4.63 -16.83
N SER A 492 -20.11 -3.38 -16.47
CA SER A 492 -19.43 -2.41 -17.34
C SER A 492 -18.48 -1.60 -16.48
N PHE A 493 -17.21 -1.53 -16.88
CA PHE A 493 -16.15 -0.80 -16.19
C PHE A 493 -15.53 0.22 -17.13
N GLY A 494 -15.57 1.50 -16.74
CA GLY A 494 -14.79 2.56 -17.35
C GLY A 494 -13.71 3.03 -16.39
N ALA A 495 -12.49 3.26 -16.89
CA ALA A 495 -11.42 3.78 -16.06
C ALA A 495 -10.61 4.88 -16.74
N ALA A 496 -10.10 5.80 -15.92
CA ALA A 496 -9.21 6.88 -16.33
C ALA A 496 -8.12 7.08 -15.26
N CYS A 497 -7.00 7.69 -15.64
CA CYS A 497 -5.81 7.81 -14.80
C CYS A 497 -5.17 9.22 -14.84
N VAL A 498 -4.73 9.71 -13.68
CA VAL A 498 -3.81 10.86 -13.54
C VAL A 498 -2.39 10.31 -13.30
N PRO A 499 -1.33 10.88 -13.91
CA PRO A 499 -1.31 11.98 -14.88
C PRO A 499 -1.52 11.49 -16.34
N GLU A 500 -1.96 10.24 -16.50
CA GLU A 500 -1.70 9.45 -17.69
C GLU A 500 -2.71 9.74 -18.83
N ASP A 501 -3.96 10.08 -18.49
CA ASP A 501 -5.01 10.56 -19.39
C ASP A 501 -5.27 12.06 -19.21
N PHE A 502 -5.25 12.54 -17.97
CA PHE A 502 -5.50 13.94 -17.58
C PHE A 502 -4.60 14.37 -16.43
N LEU A 503 -4.47 15.68 -16.25
CA LEU A 503 -3.94 16.29 -15.03
C LEU A 503 -5.06 16.79 -14.11
N GLU A 504 -6.22 17.16 -14.66
CA GLU A 504 -7.31 17.81 -13.92
C GLU A 504 -8.24 16.79 -13.23
N LEU A 505 -8.62 17.05 -11.97
CA LEU A 505 -9.39 16.11 -11.16
C LEU A 505 -10.84 15.96 -11.64
N GLY A 506 -11.46 17.04 -12.10
CA GLY A 506 -12.81 16.99 -12.68
C GLY A 506 -12.89 16.14 -13.95
N LEU A 507 -11.88 16.27 -14.84
CA LEU A 507 -11.84 15.49 -16.08
C LEU A 507 -11.64 13.99 -15.84
N LEU A 508 -10.91 13.60 -14.80
CA LEU A 508 -10.69 12.20 -14.43
C LEU A 508 -12.01 11.42 -14.23
N LEU A 509 -12.99 12.05 -13.58
CA LEU A 509 -14.30 11.43 -13.31
C LEU A 509 -15.14 11.31 -14.58
N SER A 510 -15.34 12.41 -15.31
CA SER A 510 -16.10 12.41 -16.57
C SER A 510 -15.49 11.50 -17.63
N ALA A 511 -14.17 11.30 -17.61
CA ALA A 511 -13.47 10.36 -18.48
C ALA A 511 -13.76 8.90 -18.13
N ALA A 512 -13.74 8.54 -16.85
CA ALA A 512 -14.10 7.19 -16.40
C ALA A 512 -15.59 6.89 -16.69
N GLU A 513 -16.47 7.88 -16.54
CA GLU A 513 -17.88 7.78 -16.95
C GLU A 513 -18.05 7.57 -18.45
N ALA A 514 -17.34 8.34 -19.29
CA ALA A 514 -17.39 8.19 -20.74
C ALA A 514 -16.89 6.81 -21.20
N ALA A 515 -15.81 6.30 -20.58
CA ALA A 515 -15.30 4.95 -20.81
C ALA A 515 -16.32 3.87 -20.43
N LYS A 516 -17.01 4.03 -19.28
CA LYS A 516 -18.08 3.13 -18.83
C LYS A 516 -19.27 3.20 -19.81
N GLY A 517 -19.64 4.39 -20.26
CA GLY A 517 -20.67 4.61 -21.28
C GLY A 517 -20.38 3.85 -22.57
N HIS A 518 -19.14 3.89 -23.06
CA HIS A 518 -18.71 3.10 -24.22
C HIS A 518 -18.71 1.59 -23.94
N SER A 519 -18.33 1.16 -22.73
CA SER A 519 -18.44 -0.24 -22.32
C SER A 519 -19.90 -0.74 -22.27
N LEU A 520 -20.88 0.14 -22.05
CA LEU A 520 -22.31 -0.22 -22.09
C LEU A 520 -22.88 -0.39 -23.50
N SER A 521 -22.21 0.13 -24.54
CA SER A 521 -22.62 0.07 -25.94
C SER A 521 -21.74 -0.83 -26.81
N SER A 522 -20.66 -1.39 -26.25
CA SER A 522 -19.71 -2.29 -26.93
C SER A 522 -19.69 -3.68 -26.29
N GLU A 523 -19.03 -4.64 -26.95
CA GLU A 523 -18.79 -5.97 -26.37
C GLU A 523 -17.61 -5.99 -25.38
N GLU A 524 -16.95 -4.84 -25.15
CA GLU A 524 -15.81 -4.73 -24.24
C GLU A 524 -16.27 -4.30 -22.83
N PRO A 525 -16.25 -5.20 -21.83
CA PRO A 525 -16.74 -4.91 -20.48
C PRO A 525 -15.78 -4.06 -19.63
N VAL A 526 -14.56 -3.79 -20.11
CA VAL A 526 -13.54 -2.99 -19.43
C VAL A 526 -12.83 -2.09 -20.44
N VAL A 527 -13.10 -0.79 -20.36
CA VAL A 527 -12.58 0.24 -21.29
C VAL A 527 -11.76 1.26 -20.51
N LEU A 528 -10.58 1.65 -21.00
CA LEU A 528 -9.88 2.84 -20.51
C LEU A 528 -10.25 4.05 -21.39
N TYR A 529 -10.32 5.25 -20.81
CA TYR A 529 -10.63 6.46 -21.56
C TYR A 529 -9.68 6.69 -22.74
N ARG A 530 -8.36 6.49 -22.56
CA ARG A 530 -7.37 6.55 -23.65
C ARG A 530 -7.65 5.64 -24.84
N ASP A 531 -8.32 4.51 -24.62
CA ASP A 531 -8.59 3.54 -25.68
C ASP A 531 -9.72 4.05 -26.61
N LEU A 532 -10.46 5.09 -26.18
CA LEU A 532 -11.44 5.82 -27.00
C LEU A 532 -10.79 6.89 -27.91
N LEU A 533 -9.57 7.34 -27.59
CA LEU A 533 -8.87 8.32 -28.40
C LEU A 533 -8.40 7.66 -29.72
N PRO A 534 -8.54 8.33 -30.88
CA PRO A 534 -8.00 7.79 -32.12
C PRO A 534 -6.50 7.61 -31.98
N LYS A 535 -6.01 6.39 -32.25
CA LYS A 535 -4.58 6.09 -32.24
C LYS A 535 -3.88 7.05 -33.20
N ALA A 536 -2.93 7.83 -32.69
CA ALA A 536 -2.05 8.63 -33.52
C ALA A 536 -1.32 7.69 -34.50
N THR A 537 -1.49 7.96 -35.79
CA THR A 537 -0.88 7.23 -36.92
C THR A 537 0.53 7.73 -37.24
#